data_AF-S3CPV4-F1
#
_entry.id   AF-S3CPV4-F1
#
_cell.length_a   1.000
_cell.length_b   1.000
_cell.length_c   1.000
_cell.angle_alpha   90.00
_cell.angle_beta   90.00
_cell.angle_gamma   90.00
#
_symmetry.space_group_name_H-M   'P 1'
#
loop_
_entity.id
_entity.type
_entity.pdbx_description
1 polymer ?
#
loop_
_entity_poly.entity_id
_entity_poly.type
_entity_poly.pdbx_seq_one_letter_code
_entity_poly.pdbx_strand_id
1 'polypeptide(L)'
;MEKNLFVIQLPANGSIYHKGFLDPGVRSVDIPQTNLSMPRFCVGPSTEYLWWYQQRDELSANRGPWHTSKDVLSAVGERELEWLQKFGCERYPREALYREFYGHQRVDPQVHIGYLLDYLKLAPHVVPRKYFCFRFGELTGIIDWEHATILPLFLQAKIPKHFQNDGDDESENFRPPKLRSNFDMLSDGEREYELEIYRRRQVHYFYVGFTDRHNKPHFNAMRKHNIVMRNRLYDTACRPWEGDNASLQAELISTLEQWEELAPEVVAPVQYSMEETKNCLARHAKQKEADLQMEQIRAFIGVNIEGWVPNGTFEEAKAKAEYIKNEMLNEVETEYERRELLEHWPFQDHEEID
;
A
#
# COMPACT_ATOMS: atom_id res chain seq x y z
N MET A 1 6.14 -12.14 20.16
CA MET A 1 5.40 -12.86 19.11
C MET A 1 6.11 -12.74 17.77
N GLU A 2 6.23 -11.54 17.19
CA GLU A 2 6.88 -11.32 15.88
C GLU A 2 8.25 -11.98 15.74
N LYS A 3 9.13 -11.84 16.73
CA LYS A 3 10.44 -12.52 16.75
C LYS A 3 10.34 -14.02 16.44
N ASN A 4 9.34 -14.70 17.00
CA ASN A 4 9.16 -16.14 16.80
C ASN A 4 8.61 -16.45 15.41
N LEU A 5 7.73 -15.58 14.88
CA LEU A 5 7.17 -15.73 13.52
C LEU A 5 8.25 -15.55 12.44
N PHE A 6 9.13 -14.56 12.60
CA PHE A 6 10.21 -14.26 11.64
C PHE A 6 11.29 -15.34 11.56
N VAL A 7 11.31 -16.27 12.51
CA VAL A 7 12.24 -17.40 12.53
C VAL A 7 11.68 -18.60 11.75
N ILE A 8 10.38 -18.62 11.46
CA ILE A 8 9.74 -19.72 10.72
C ILE A 8 10.25 -19.69 9.28
N GLN A 9 10.86 -20.80 8.85
CA GLN A 9 11.26 -21.01 7.46
C GLN A 9 10.11 -21.66 6.72
N LEU A 10 9.55 -20.93 5.75
CA LEU A 10 8.48 -21.43 4.90
C LEU A 10 9.04 -21.75 3.51
N PRO A 11 8.54 -22.82 2.85
CA PRO A 11 9.17 -23.36 1.64
C PRO A 11 8.83 -22.55 0.37
N ALA A 12 7.85 -21.65 0.44
CA ALA A 12 7.40 -20.79 -0.64
C ALA A 12 6.64 -19.57 -0.09
N ASN A 13 6.37 -18.61 -0.97
CA ASN A 13 5.52 -17.45 -0.75
C ASN A 13 4.10 -17.75 -1.28
N GLY A 14 3.06 -17.16 -0.68
CA GLY A 14 1.65 -17.48 -0.92
C GLY A 14 0.88 -17.63 0.39
N SER A 15 -0.28 -18.27 0.40
CA SER A 15 -1.05 -18.48 1.63
C SER A 15 -0.90 -19.90 2.18
N ILE A 16 -1.12 -20.06 3.48
CA ILE A 16 -1.11 -21.37 4.15
C ILE A 16 -2.46 -22.04 3.91
N TYR A 17 -2.45 -23.34 3.63
CA TYR A 17 -3.65 -24.17 3.48
C TYR A 17 -3.50 -25.49 4.23
N HIS A 18 -4.62 -26.06 4.65
CA HIS A 18 -4.68 -27.47 4.94
C HIS A 18 -4.63 -28.26 3.63
N LYS A 19 -3.79 -29.29 3.56
CA LYS A 19 -3.53 -30.04 2.32
C LYS A 19 -4.79 -30.64 1.69
N GLY A 20 -5.79 -30.97 2.51
CA GLY A 20 -7.07 -31.53 2.05
C GLY A 20 -8.11 -30.52 1.54
N PHE A 21 -7.85 -29.21 1.61
CA PHE A 21 -8.80 -28.18 1.16
C PHE A 21 -8.47 -27.56 -0.20
N LEU A 22 -7.33 -27.91 -0.80
CA LEU A 22 -7.00 -27.47 -2.15
C LEU A 22 -7.59 -28.45 -3.17
N ASP A 23 -8.23 -27.90 -4.20
CA ASP A 23 -8.77 -28.69 -5.30
C ASP A 23 -7.67 -29.48 -6.03
N PRO A 24 -7.99 -30.66 -6.58
CA PRO A 24 -7.06 -31.42 -7.40
C PRO A 24 -6.52 -30.58 -8.56
N GLY A 25 -5.20 -30.44 -8.65
CA GLY A 25 -4.52 -29.66 -9.70
C GLY A 25 -4.08 -28.26 -9.27
N VAL A 26 -4.51 -27.77 -8.10
CA VAL A 26 -3.96 -26.53 -7.54
C VAL A 26 -2.51 -26.74 -7.09
N ARG A 27 -1.60 -25.89 -7.59
CA ARG A 27 -0.19 -25.93 -7.19
C ARG A 27 -0.06 -25.65 -5.70
N SER A 28 0.74 -26.46 -5.00
CA SER A 28 1.04 -26.29 -3.58
C SER A 28 2.44 -26.81 -3.25
N VAL A 29 3.01 -26.32 -2.15
CA VAL A 29 4.32 -26.73 -1.63
C VAL A 29 4.14 -27.18 -0.19
N ASP A 30 4.46 -28.42 0.11
CA ASP A 30 4.29 -28.99 1.45
C ASP A 30 5.16 -28.26 2.48
N ILE A 31 4.56 -27.90 3.62
CA ILE A 31 5.29 -27.35 4.76
C ILE A 31 5.85 -28.52 5.57
N PRO A 32 7.19 -28.67 5.67
CA PRO A 32 7.78 -29.79 6.40
C PRO A 32 7.40 -29.76 7.88
N GLN A 33 6.93 -30.88 8.42
CA GLN A 33 6.62 -31.02 9.85
C GLN A 33 7.54 -32.08 10.46
N THR A 34 8.29 -31.70 11.49
CA THR A 34 9.32 -32.55 12.11
C THR A 34 8.79 -33.81 12.79
N ASN A 35 7.50 -33.85 13.15
CA ASN A 35 6.91 -34.88 14.01
C ASN A 35 5.75 -35.66 13.35
N LEU A 36 5.51 -35.51 12.04
CA LEU A 36 4.40 -36.17 11.34
C LEU A 36 4.90 -36.90 10.09
N SER A 37 4.34 -38.09 9.81
CA SER A 37 4.67 -38.90 8.64
C SER A 37 4.19 -38.29 7.32
N MET A 38 3.20 -37.38 7.38
CA MET A 38 2.65 -36.66 6.25
C MET A 38 2.45 -35.17 6.60
N PRO A 39 2.76 -34.24 5.70
CA PRO A 39 2.57 -32.81 5.94
C PRO A 39 1.08 -32.48 5.99
N ARG A 40 0.63 -31.88 7.11
CA ARG A 40 -0.75 -31.41 7.30
C ARG A 40 -1.04 -30.12 6.54
N PHE A 41 -0.04 -29.25 6.40
CA PHE A 41 -0.18 -27.93 5.79
C PHE A 41 0.71 -27.80 4.55
N CYS A 42 0.30 -26.93 3.66
CA CYS A 42 1.04 -26.57 2.45
C CYS A 42 0.93 -25.06 2.22
N VAL A 43 1.85 -24.51 1.44
CA VAL A 43 1.74 -23.17 0.87
C VAL A 43 1.09 -23.30 -0.50
N GLY A 44 -0.01 -22.60 -0.73
CA GLY A 44 -0.76 -22.59 -1.97
C GLY A 44 -0.81 -21.19 -2.60
N PRO A 45 -1.79 -20.92 -3.48
CA PRO A 45 -2.04 -19.59 -4.02
C PRO A 45 -2.23 -18.52 -2.94
N SER A 46 -2.07 -17.23 -3.28
CA SER A 46 -2.37 -16.15 -2.33
C SER A 46 -3.88 -16.01 -2.12
N THR A 47 -4.30 -15.88 -0.86
CA THR A 47 -5.66 -15.53 -0.43
C THR A 47 -5.83 -14.03 -0.21
N GLU A 48 -4.81 -13.21 -0.49
CA GLU A 48 -4.94 -11.76 -0.40
C GLU A 48 -6.02 -11.26 -1.36
N TYR A 49 -6.90 -10.39 -0.85
CA TYR A 49 -8.06 -9.83 -1.56
C TYR A 49 -7.73 -9.32 -2.97
N LEU A 50 -6.61 -8.62 -3.15
CA LEU A 50 -6.24 -8.03 -4.44
C LEU A 50 -5.95 -9.06 -5.55
N TRP A 51 -5.75 -10.34 -5.24
CA TRP A 51 -5.63 -11.39 -6.28
C TRP A 51 -6.96 -11.85 -6.85
N TRP A 52 -8.06 -11.44 -6.23
CA TRP A 52 -9.41 -11.93 -6.52
C TRP A 52 -10.39 -10.79 -6.81
N TYR A 53 -10.11 -9.58 -6.32
CA TYR A 53 -10.96 -8.40 -6.49
C TYR A 53 -11.10 -7.94 -7.95
N GLN A 54 -12.29 -7.44 -8.31
CA GLN A 54 -12.64 -6.88 -9.62
C GLN A 54 -12.22 -7.81 -10.78
N GLN A 55 -12.85 -8.98 -10.90
CA GLN A 55 -12.61 -9.94 -12.01
C GLN A 55 -11.18 -10.49 -12.11
N ARG A 56 -10.30 -10.21 -11.14
CA ARG A 56 -8.96 -10.82 -11.09
C ARG A 56 -9.04 -12.30 -10.82
N ASP A 57 -10.11 -12.80 -10.23
CA ASP A 57 -10.43 -14.23 -10.08
C ASP A 57 -10.64 -14.93 -11.44
N GLU A 58 -11.13 -14.23 -12.46
CA GLU A 58 -11.31 -14.77 -13.82
C GLU A 58 -10.01 -14.91 -14.63
N LEU A 59 -8.89 -14.34 -14.15
CA LEU A 59 -7.60 -14.36 -14.85
C LEU A 59 -6.87 -15.68 -14.67
N SER A 60 -6.06 -16.06 -15.67
CA SER A 60 -5.13 -17.20 -15.55
C SER A 60 -3.82 -16.80 -14.86
N ALA A 61 -3.89 -15.81 -13.96
CA ALA A 61 -2.76 -15.23 -13.28
C ALA A 61 -2.03 -16.23 -12.37
N ASN A 62 -0.70 -16.10 -12.30
CA ASN A 62 0.17 -16.86 -11.43
C ASN A 62 -0.01 -16.42 -9.96
N ARG A 63 -1.01 -16.97 -9.27
CA ARG A 63 -1.32 -16.67 -7.86
C ARG A 63 -0.39 -17.34 -6.85
N GLY A 64 0.68 -17.98 -7.31
CA GLY A 64 1.57 -18.77 -6.47
C GLY A 64 1.16 -20.25 -6.35
N PRO A 65 1.76 -20.99 -5.42
CA PRO A 65 2.85 -20.56 -4.53
C PRO A 65 4.12 -20.18 -5.31
N TRP A 66 4.88 -19.21 -4.82
CA TRP A 66 6.09 -18.69 -5.47
C TRP A 66 7.36 -19.08 -4.71
N HIS A 67 8.36 -19.61 -5.40
CA HIS A 67 9.60 -20.07 -4.78
C HIS A 67 10.62 -18.97 -4.54
N THR A 68 10.62 -17.91 -5.37
CA THR A 68 11.59 -16.83 -5.25
C THR A 68 10.91 -15.48 -5.07
N SER A 69 11.64 -14.52 -4.49
CA SER A 69 11.16 -13.15 -4.39
C SER A 69 10.94 -12.49 -5.75
N LYS A 70 11.67 -12.93 -6.78
CA LYS A 70 11.48 -12.42 -8.14
C LYS A 70 10.12 -12.83 -8.68
N ASP A 71 9.73 -14.09 -8.47
CA ASP A 71 8.44 -14.61 -8.91
C ASP A 71 7.28 -13.84 -8.25
N VAL A 72 7.40 -13.47 -6.97
CA VAL A 72 6.40 -12.67 -6.26
C VAL A 72 6.23 -11.29 -6.90
N LEU A 73 7.35 -10.60 -7.16
CA LEU A 73 7.32 -9.26 -7.78
C LEU A 73 6.81 -9.32 -9.23
N SER A 74 7.27 -10.29 -10.02
CA SER A 74 6.79 -10.46 -11.40
C SER A 74 5.30 -10.78 -11.44
N ALA A 75 4.82 -11.67 -10.55
CA ALA A 75 3.43 -12.11 -10.58
C ALA A 75 2.41 -10.98 -10.33
N VAL A 76 2.73 -10.00 -9.47
CA VAL A 76 1.81 -8.85 -9.26
C VAL A 76 1.73 -7.97 -10.50
N GLY A 77 2.88 -7.67 -11.14
CA GLY A 77 2.90 -6.88 -12.36
C GLY A 77 2.24 -7.59 -13.54
N GLU A 78 2.46 -8.90 -13.67
CA GLU A 78 1.83 -9.74 -14.69
C GLU A 78 0.32 -9.82 -14.52
N ARG A 79 -0.17 -9.96 -13.27
CA ARG A 79 -1.61 -9.96 -12.96
C ARG A 79 -2.26 -8.65 -13.39
N GLU A 80 -1.71 -7.52 -12.98
CA GLU A 80 -2.27 -6.21 -13.32
C GLU A 80 -2.19 -5.91 -14.82
N LEU A 81 -1.12 -6.38 -15.48
CA LEU A 81 -0.96 -6.27 -16.92
C LEU A 81 -2.04 -7.06 -17.66
N GLU A 82 -2.25 -8.33 -17.28
CA GLU A 82 -3.29 -9.20 -17.86
C GLU A 82 -4.68 -8.59 -17.62
N TRP A 83 -4.94 -8.07 -16.42
CA TRP A 83 -6.20 -7.41 -16.09
C TRP A 83 -6.47 -6.21 -17.00
N LEU A 84 -5.52 -5.29 -17.11
CA LEU A 84 -5.67 -4.10 -17.95
C LEU A 84 -5.79 -4.43 -19.44
N GLN A 85 -5.11 -5.48 -19.92
CA GLN A 85 -5.24 -5.91 -21.31
C GLN A 85 -6.62 -6.50 -21.62
N LYS A 86 -7.24 -7.19 -20.65
CA LYS A 86 -8.53 -7.86 -20.83
C LYS A 86 -9.73 -6.96 -20.54
N PHE A 87 -9.64 -6.15 -19.49
CA PHE A 87 -10.75 -5.39 -18.92
C PHE A 87 -10.50 -3.88 -18.87
N GLY A 88 -9.26 -3.42 -19.06
CA GLY A 88 -8.92 -2.00 -19.00
C GLY A 88 -9.65 -1.19 -20.07
N CYS A 89 -10.27 -0.10 -19.65
CA CYS A 89 -10.95 0.85 -20.52
C CYS A 89 -10.69 2.29 -20.06
N GLU A 90 -10.84 3.25 -20.96
CA GLU A 90 -10.75 4.67 -20.61
C GLU A 90 -11.79 5.01 -19.53
N ARG A 91 -11.30 5.49 -18.38
CA ARG A 91 -12.15 5.88 -17.24
C ARG A 91 -11.66 7.16 -16.59
N TYR A 92 -12.56 7.84 -15.88
CA TYR A 92 -12.14 8.91 -14.99
C TYR A 92 -11.37 8.33 -13.80
N PRO A 93 -10.39 9.06 -13.24
CA PRO A 93 -9.86 8.75 -11.92
C PRO A 93 -11.00 8.56 -10.92
N ARG A 94 -10.89 7.53 -10.08
CA ARG A 94 -11.87 7.24 -9.02
C ARG A 94 -12.01 8.42 -8.07
N GLU A 95 -10.89 8.96 -7.60
CA GLU A 95 -10.86 10.19 -6.83
C GLU A 95 -11.26 11.37 -7.72
N ALA A 96 -12.43 11.95 -7.46
CA ALA A 96 -12.97 13.02 -8.31
C ALA A 96 -12.03 14.23 -8.43
N LEU A 97 -11.29 14.57 -7.35
CA LEU A 97 -10.29 15.64 -7.36
C LEU A 97 -9.15 15.40 -8.37
N TYR A 98 -8.87 14.14 -8.70
CA TYR A 98 -7.79 13.83 -9.64
C TYR A 98 -8.17 14.15 -11.09
N ARG A 99 -9.46 14.30 -11.40
CA ARG A 99 -9.94 14.60 -12.75
C ARG A 99 -9.35 15.89 -13.30
N GLU A 100 -9.17 16.90 -12.46
CA GLU A 100 -8.52 18.16 -12.83
C GLU A 100 -7.10 17.95 -13.36
N PHE A 101 -6.35 17.00 -12.77
CA PHE A 101 -4.96 16.72 -13.15
C PHE A 101 -4.82 16.07 -14.52
N TYR A 102 -5.92 15.51 -15.01
CA TYR A 102 -6.06 14.92 -16.34
C TYR A 102 -6.94 15.80 -17.26
N GLY A 103 -7.13 17.09 -16.92
CA GLY A 103 -7.89 18.03 -17.73
C GLY A 103 -9.37 17.65 -17.90
N HIS A 104 -9.94 16.98 -16.90
CA HIS A 104 -11.31 16.45 -16.93
C HIS A 104 -11.59 15.49 -18.09
N GLN A 105 -10.55 14.75 -18.52
CA GLN A 105 -10.64 13.71 -19.52
C GLN A 105 -10.52 12.32 -18.90
N ARG A 106 -11.02 11.31 -19.61
CA ARG A 106 -10.79 9.92 -19.25
C ARG A 106 -9.32 9.59 -19.47
N VAL A 107 -8.78 8.75 -18.59
CA VAL A 107 -7.38 8.37 -18.59
C VAL A 107 -7.21 7.08 -19.39
N ASP A 108 -6.26 7.08 -20.32
CA ASP A 108 -5.96 5.93 -21.15
C ASP A 108 -5.18 4.85 -20.34
N PRO A 109 -5.71 3.62 -20.22
CA PRO A 109 -5.02 2.51 -19.56
C PRO A 109 -3.73 2.07 -20.27
N GLN A 110 -3.54 2.35 -21.57
CA GLN A 110 -2.33 1.97 -22.30
C GLN A 110 -1.07 2.62 -21.73
N VAL A 111 -1.21 3.82 -21.19
CA VAL A 111 -0.11 4.51 -20.50
C VAL A 111 0.29 3.74 -19.24
N HIS A 112 -0.67 3.25 -18.44
CA HIS A 112 -0.39 2.43 -17.26
C HIS A 112 0.20 1.05 -17.62
N ILE A 113 -0.28 0.44 -18.70
CA ILE A 113 0.30 -0.80 -19.26
C ILE A 113 1.80 -0.61 -19.55
N GLY A 114 2.19 0.53 -20.12
CA GLY A 114 3.60 0.88 -20.32
C GLY A 114 4.40 0.88 -19.01
N TYR A 115 3.86 1.47 -17.96
CA TYR A 115 4.51 1.50 -16.64
C TYR A 115 4.58 0.12 -15.98
N LEU A 116 3.58 -0.75 -16.15
CA LEU A 116 3.66 -2.13 -15.68
C LEU A 116 4.73 -2.93 -16.42
N LEU A 117 4.90 -2.71 -17.74
CA LEU A 117 5.98 -3.33 -18.50
C LEU A 117 7.36 -2.84 -18.02
N ASP A 118 7.49 -1.56 -17.69
CA ASP A 118 8.70 -1.02 -17.10
C ASP A 118 8.96 -1.60 -15.70
N TYR A 119 7.93 -1.68 -14.85
CA TYR A 119 7.99 -2.36 -13.56
C TYR A 119 8.51 -3.80 -13.70
N LEU A 120 7.99 -4.57 -14.67
CA LEU A 120 8.42 -5.96 -14.89
C LEU A 120 9.89 -6.08 -15.29
N LYS A 121 10.46 -5.06 -15.96
CA LYS A 121 11.91 -5.02 -16.23
C LYS A 121 12.71 -4.74 -14.95
N LEU A 122 12.19 -3.94 -14.03
CA LEU A 122 12.85 -3.56 -12.77
C LEU A 122 12.73 -4.64 -11.69
N ALA A 123 11.58 -5.31 -11.61
CA ALA A 123 11.21 -6.27 -10.56
C ALA A 123 12.29 -7.32 -10.23
N PRO A 124 12.97 -7.96 -11.20
CA PRO A 124 14.01 -8.95 -10.91
C PRO A 124 15.24 -8.38 -10.19
N HIS A 125 15.47 -7.07 -10.28
CA HIS A 125 16.67 -6.38 -9.78
C HIS A 125 16.44 -5.66 -8.46
N VAL A 126 15.19 -5.37 -8.09
CA VAL A 126 14.88 -4.74 -6.81
C VAL A 126 14.96 -5.72 -5.64
N VAL A 127 15.12 -7.03 -5.87
CA VAL A 127 15.30 -8.03 -4.82
C VAL A 127 16.64 -7.84 -4.09
N PRO A 128 16.65 -7.62 -2.76
CA PRO A 128 17.88 -7.55 -1.97
C PRO A 128 18.83 -8.75 -2.18
N ARG A 129 20.12 -8.47 -2.41
CA ARG A 129 21.17 -9.47 -2.63
C ARG A 129 21.54 -10.34 -1.41
N LYS A 130 21.13 -9.94 -0.20
CA LYS A 130 21.48 -10.63 1.06
C LYS A 130 20.25 -10.75 1.97
N TYR A 131 19.76 -11.97 2.15
CA TYR A 131 18.92 -12.34 3.30
C TYR A 131 19.73 -13.20 4.25
N PHE A 132 19.77 -12.78 5.52
CA PHE A 132 20.27 -13.62 6.60
C PHE A 132 19.10 -14.49 7.10
N CYS A 133 19.18 -15.81 6.89
CA CYS A 133 18.32 -16.77 7.57
C CYS A 133 18.93 -17.17 8.92
N PHE A 134 18.12 -17.20 9.97
CA PHE A 134 18.50 -17.76 11.28
C PHE A 134 17.43 -18.72 11.82
N ARG A 135 17.85 -19.63 12.71
CA ARG A 135 17.13 -20.84 13.15
C ARG A 135 16.27 -20.69 14.43
N PHE A 136 15.26 -21.56 14.44
CA PHE A 136 14.16 -21.93 15.34
C PHE A 136 14.10 -21.43 16.80
N GLY A 137 12.89 -20.99 17.17
CA GLY A 137 12.32 -21.03 18.52
C GLY A 137 11.00 -21.83 18.50
N GLU A 138 10.50 -22.26 19.66
CA GLU A 138 9.28 -23.08 19.76
C GLU A 138 8.01 -22.21 19.74
N LEU A 139 7.19 -22.39 18.70
CA LEU A 139 5.83 -21.85 18.59
C LEU A 139 4.85 -23.03 18.66
N THR A 140 3.91 -22.98 19.60
CA THR A 140 2.98 -24.10 19.88
C THR A 140 1.75 -24.14 18.96
N GLY A 141 1.41 -23.03 18.31
CA GLY A 141 0.32 -22.95 17.33
C GLY A 141 0.03 -21.53 16.84
N ILE A 142 -0.57 -21.41 15.65
CA ILE A 142 -1.12 -20.18 15.07
C ILE A 142 -2.59 -20.46 14.74
N ILE A 143 -3.48 -19.55 15.10
CA ILE A 143 -4.91 -19.57 14.73
C ILE A 143 -5.21 -18.38 13.81
N ASP A 144 -6.36 -18.38 13.15
CA ASP A 144 -6.83 -17.29 12.27
C ASP A 144 -5.85 -16.94 11.14
N TRP A 145 -5.21 -17.96 10.56
CA TRP A 145 -4.23 -17.81 9.47
C TRP A 145 -4.86 -17.80 8.07
N GLU A 146 -6.19 -17.80 7.95
CA GLU A 146 -6.93 -17.92 6.68
C GLU A 146 -6.62 -16.79 5.66
N HIS A 147 -6.21 -15.62 6.16
CA HIS A 147 -5.75 -14.48 5.36
C HIS A 147 -4.25 -14.21 5.51
N ALA A 148 -3.49 -15.11 6.14
CA ALA A 148 -2.07 -14.93 6.35
C ALA A 148 -1.29 -15.24 5.07
N THR A 149 -0.51 -14.25 4.62
CA THR A 149 0.30 -14.36 3.41
C THR A 149 1.78 -14.35 3.73
N ILE A 150 2.47 -15.31 3.14
CA ILE A 150 3.91 -15.49 3.19
C ILE A 150 4.49 -14.69 2.03
N LEU A 151 5.27 -13.66 2.34
CA LEU A 151 5.97 -12.82 1.38
C LEU A 151 7.46 -12.74 1.75
N PRO A 152 8.34 -12.34 0.81
CA PRO A 152 9.73 -12.08 1.11
C PRO A 152 9.91 -11.10 2.27
N LEU A 153 10.96 -11.30 3.08
CA LEU A 153 11.22 -10.52 4.28
C LEU A 153 11.22 -9.00 4.04
N PHE A 154 11.76 -8.54 2.92
CA PHE A 154 11.81 -7.09 2.61
C PHE A 154 10.44 -6.48 2.27
N LEU A 155 9.46 -7.32 1.92
CA LEU A 155 8.07 -6.90 1.73
C LEU A 155 7.27 -6.98 3.04
N GLN A 156 7.58 -7.93 3.91
CA GLN A 156 6.92 -8.09 5.21
C GLN A 156 7.48 -7.21 6.32
N ALA A 157 8.76 -6.86 6.25
CA ALA A 157 9.43 -6.08 7.29
C ALA A 157 9.00 -4.62 7.23
N LYS A 158 7.84 -4.34 7.81
CA LYS A 158 7.24 -3.01 7.98
C LYS A 158 6.90 -2.77 9.46
N ILE A 159 6.71 -1.52 9.81
CA ILE A 159 6.04 -1.16 11.07
C ILE A 159 4.53 -1.35 10.83
N PRO A 160 3.80 -2.11 11.67
CA PRO A 160 2.36 -2.25 11.52
C PRO A 160 1.68 -0.88 11.48
N LYS A 161 0.63 -0.73 10.66
CA LYS A 161 -0.07 0.54 10.42
C LYS A 161 -0.51 1.25 11.71
N HIS A 162 -0.93 0.51 12.73
CA HIS A 162 -1.35 1.09 14.02
C HIS A 162 -0.18 1.51 14.93
N PHE A 163 1.03 1.10 14.60
CA PHE A 163 2.26 1.46 15.31
C PHE A 163 3.14 2.42 14.52
N GLN A 164 2.86 2.65 13.23
CA GLN A 164 3.62 3.57 12.39
C GLN A 164 3.19 5.03 12.62
N ASN A 165 4.10 5.96 12.38
CA ASN A 165 3.85 7.40 12.48
C ASN A 165 4.74 8.13 11.44
N ASP A 166 4.65 7.66 10.20
CA ASP A 166 5.45 8.14 9.07
C ASP A 166 5.08 9.58 8.73
N GLY A 167 6.06 10.38 8.26
CA GLY A 167 5.88 11.82 7.99
C GLY A 167 6.09 12.71 9.22
N ASP A 168 6.39 12.15 10.38
CA ASP A 168 6.75 12.88 11.60
C ASP A 168 8.26 12.85 11.85
N ASP A 169 8.92 14.01 11.74
CA ASP A 169 10.39 14.14 11.89
C ASP A 169 10.91 13.55 13.22
N GLU A 170 10.16 13.70 14.31
CA GLU A 170 10.55 13.15 15.61
C GLU A 170 10.57 11.61 15.60
N SER A 171 9.54 11.01 15.01
CA SER A 171 9.41 9.55 14.88
C SER A 171 10.46 8.97 13.93
N GLU A 172 10.62 9.58 12.75
CA GLU A 172 11.57 9.12 11.72
C GLU A 172 13.03 9.19 12.20
N ASN A 173 13.36 10.17 13.05
CA ASN A 173 14.68 10.30 13.67
C ASN A 173 14.81 9.56 15.00
N PHE A 174 13.81 8.75 15.37
CA PHE A 174 13.80 7.94 16.60
C PHE A 174 14.06 8.78 17.87
N ARG A 175 13.50 9.98 17.94
CA ARG A 175 13.63 10.88 19.09
C ARG A 175 12.66 10.47 20.21
N PRO A 176 13.06 10.54 21.49
CA PRO A 176 12.17 10.24 22.60
C PRO A 176 10.94 11.17 22.58
N PRO A 177 9.71 10.61 22.57
CA PRO A 177 8.49 11.39 22.48
C PRO A 177 8.33 12.30 23.69
N LYS A 178 7.94 13.55 23.46
CA LYS A 178 7.67 14.57 24.49
C LYS A 178 6.43 15.36 24.12
N LEU A 179 5.68 15.77 25.14
CA LEU A 179 4.64 16.79 25.00
C LEU A 179 5.30 18.16 24.75
N ARG A 180 4.63 19.03 24.01
CA ARG A 180 5.02 20.45 23.90
C ARG A 180 5.13 21.11 25.27
N SER A 181 6.09 22.01 25.42
CA SER A 181 6.37 22.70 26.69
C SER A 181 5.22 23.57 27.20
N ASN A 182 4.34 24.03 26.31
CA ASN A 182 3.17 24.86 26.62
C ASN A 182 1.86 24.05 26.71
N PHE A 183 1.92 22.72 26.87
CA PHE A 183 0.75 21.83 26.85
C PHE A 183 -0.36 22.28 27.82
N ASP A 184 -0.01 22.71 29.04
CA ASP A 184 -0.97 23.14 30.05
C ASP A 184 -1.67 24.48 29.72
N MET A 185 -1.18 25.20 28.70
CA MET A 185 -1.74 26.48 28.24
C MET A 185 -2.59 26.34 26.97
N LEU A 186 -2.71 25.14 26.41
CA LEU A 186 -3.47 24.86 25.21
C LEU A 186 -4.98 24.76 25.51
N SER A 187 -5.81 25.06 24.51
CA SER A 187 -7.25 24.78 24.58
C SER A 187 -7.53 23.27 24.64
N ASP A 188 -8.71 22.87 25.09
CA ASP A 188 -9.03 21.43 25.24
C ASP A 188 -8.90 20.65 23.92
N GLY A 189 -9.31 21.25 22.79
CA GLY A 189 -9.15 20.63 21.46
C GLY A 189 -7.67 20.51 21.04
N GLU A 190 -6.87 21.54 21.28
CA GLU A 190 -5.41 21.49 21.00
C GLU A 190 -4.69 20.49 21.90
N ARG A 191 -5.12 20.34 23.16
CA ARG A 191 -4.59 19.35 24.10
C ARG A 191 -4.91 17.93 23.64
N GLU A 192 -6.13 17.68 23.18
CA GLU A 192 -6.53 16.38 22.65
C GLU A 192 -5.70 16.01 21.41
N TYR A 193 -5.55 16.96 20.48
CA TYR A 193 -4.71 16.77 19.29
C TYR A 193 -3.25 16.48 19.64
N GLU A 194 -2.67 17.25 20.58
CA GLU A 194 -1.29 17.04 21.02
C GLU A 194 -1.10 15.70 21.74
N LEU A 195 -2.09 15.28 22.55
CA LEU A 195 -2.07 13.96 23.19
C LEU A 195 -2.12 12.83 22.17
N GLU A 196 -2.88 12.98 21.08
CA GLU A 196 -2.96 11.98 20.01
C GLU A 196 -1.62 11.85 19.27
N ILE A 197 -0.99 12.97 18.89
CA ILE A 197 0.35 12.96 18.30
C ILE A 197 1.35 12.29 19.26
N TYR A 198 1.32 12.68 20.55
CA TYR A 198 2.20 12.12 21.55
C TYR A 198 2.02 10.60 21.68
N ARG A 199 0.79 10.11 21.71
CA ARG A 199 0.47 8.66 21.73
C ARG A 199 1.03 7.95 20.50
N ARG A 200 0.81 8.48 19.30
CA ARG A 200 1.35 7.89 18.05
C ARG A 200 2.88 7.80 18.08
N ARG A 201 3.55 8.89 18.46
CA ARG A 201 5.01 8.93 18.64
C ARG A 201 5.49 7.92 19.67
N GLN A 202 4.80 7.79 20.80
CA GLN A 202 5.12 6.79 21.83
C GLN A 202 5.06 5.37 21.31
N VAL A 203 3.95 5.00 20.67
CA VAL A 203 3.75 3.65 20.16
C VAL A 203 4.80 3.32 19.10
N HIS A 204 5.07 4.23 18.17
CA HIS A 204 6.14 4.11 17.18
C HIS A 204 7.52 3.93 17.83
N TYR A 205 7.88 4.83 18.74
CA TYR A 205 9.17 4.81 19.45
C TYR A 205 9.40 3.49 20.18
N PHE A 206 8.41 3.03 20.95
CA PHE A 206 8.53 1.76 21.66
C PHE A 206 8.59 0.57 20.72
N TYR A 207 7.76 0.54 19.66
CA TYR A 207 7.81 -0.55 18.68
C TYR A 207 9.19 -0.67 18.04
N VAL A 208 9.75 0.44 17.54
CA VAL A 208 11.07 0.46 16.91
C VAL A 208 12.16 0.05 17.91
N GLY A 209 12.13 0.57 19.14
CA GLY A 209 13.12 0.24 20.18
C GLY A 209 13.05 -1.21 20.66
N PHE A 210 11.85 -1.77 20.86
CA PHE A 210 11.69 -3.19 21.19
C PHE A 210 12.08 -4.08 20.02
N THR A 211 11.81 -3.67 18.79
CA THR A 211 12.18 -4.42 17.60
C THR A 211 13.69 -4.50 17.42
N ASP A 212 14.43 -3.39 17.60
CA ASP A 212 15.90 -3.41 17.63
C ASP A 212 16.43 -4.35 18.71
N ARG A 213 15.89 -4.25 19.92
CA ARG A 213 16.37 -5.04 21.07
C ARG A 213 16.08 -6.53 20.93
N HIS A 214 14.92 -6.90 20.40
CA HIS A 214 14.42 -8.28 20.47
C HIS A 214 14.34 -9.00 19.13
N ASN A 215 14.28 -8.28 18.01
CA ASN A 215 14.14 -8.82 16.66
C ASN A 215 15.07 -8.10 15.66
N LYS A 216 16.39 -8.17 15.91
CA LYS A 216 17.42 -7.58 15.06
C LYS A 216 17.28 -7.88 13.56
N PRO A 217 16.92 -9.11 13.12
CA PRO A 217 16.71 -9.38 11.70
C PRO A 217 15.62 -8.50 11.08
N HIS A 218 14.46 -8.34 11.75
CA HIS A 218 13.38 -7.46 11.35
C HIS A 218 13.81 -6.00 11.38
N PHE A 219 14.43 -5.55 12.46
CA PHE A 219 14.95 -4.18 12.59
C PHE A 219 15.93 -3.82 11.46
N ASN A 220 16.87 -4.71 11.17
CA ASN A 220 17.86 -4.53 10.10
C ASN A 220 17.22 -4.54 8.70
N ALA A 221 16.12 -5.28 8.51
CA ALA A 221 15.36 -5.23 7.28
C ALA A 221 14.67 -3.85 7.15
N MET A 222 13.97 -3.39 8.19
CA MET A 222 13.26 -2.10 8.21
C MET A 222 14.17 -0.87 8.05
N ARG A 223 15.40 -0.89 8.59
CA ARG A 223 16.29 0.29 8.57
C ARG A 223 16.96 0.60 7.23
N LYS A 224 16.93 -0.31 6.26
CA LYS A 224 17.60 -0.04 4.97
C LYS A 224 16.76 0.97 4.19
N HIS A 225 17.34 2.12 3.84
CA HIS A 225 16.66 3.21 3.11
C HIS A 225 15.87 2.71 1.89
N ASN A 226 16.41 1.72 1.19
CA ASN A 226 15.78 1.12 0.01
C ASN A 226 14.61 0.15 0.32
N ILE A 227 14.25 -0.13 1.59
CA ILE A 227 13.11 -1.02 1.88
C ILE A 227 11.78 -0.30 1.70
N VAL A 228 11.71 0.97 2.10
CA VAL A 228 10.50 1.80 1.94
C VAL A 228 10.20 1.94 0.46
N MET A 229 11.22 2.29 -0.33
CA MET A 229 11.12 2.39 -1.79
C MET A 229 10.70 1.06 -2.44
N ARG A 230 11.30 -0.09 -2.05
CA ARG A 230 10.90 -1.41 -2.59
C ARG A 230 9.45 -1.75 -2.29
N ASN A 231 9.02 -1.43 -1.07
CA ASN A 231 7.65 -1.63 -0.64
C ASN A 231 6.68 -0.73 -1.40
N ARG A 232 6.98 0.55 -1.56
CA ARG A 232 6.14 1.46 -2.35
C ARG A 232 6.03 1.02 -3.79
N LEU A 233 7.14 0.63 -4.42
CA LEU A 233 7.12 0.11 -5.79
C LEU A 233 6.25 -1.15 -5.91
N TYR A 234 6.41 -2.12 -4.99
CA TYR A 234 5.59 -3.33 -4.97
C TYR A 234 4.11 -3.03 -4.69
N ASP A 235 3.82 -2.28 -3.63
CA ASP A 235 2.48 -1.96 -3.19
C ASP A 235 1.73 -1.18 -4.29
N THR A 236 2.38 -0.21 -4.94
CA THR A 236 1.77 0.58 -6.02
C THR A 236 1.57 -0.24 -7.30
N ALA A 237 2.51 -1.12 -7.67
CA ALA A 237 2.33 -2.01 -8.82
C ALA A 237 1.25 -3.09 -8.59
N CYS A 238 0.93 -3.40 -7.33
CA CYS A 238 -0.11 -4.36 -6.95
C CYS A 238 -1.51 -3.74 -6.85
N ARG A 239 -1.64 -2.41 -6.88
CA ARG A 239 -2.94 -1.73 -6.76
C ARG A 239 -3.77 -1.90 -8.04
N PRO A 240 -5.10 -2.09 -7.92
CA PRO A 240 -5.99 -1.99 -9.06
C PRO A 240 -5.86 -0.64 -9.75
N TRP A 241 -5.90 -0.63 -11.08
CA TRP A 241 -5.90 0.61 -11.83
C TRP A 241 -7.27 1.26 -11.82
N GLU A 242 -7.37 2.39 -11.13
CA GLU A 242 -8.61 3.15 -10.94
C GLU A 242 -8.57 4.51 -11.67
N GLY A 243 -7.90 4.55 -12.83
CA GLY A 243 -7.75 5.77 -13.63
C GLY A 243 -6.58 6.66 -13.22
N ASP A 244 -5.60 6.13 -12.47
CA ASP A 244 -4.38 6.85 -12.12
C ASP A 244 -3.13 6.30 -12.83
N ASN A 245 -2.47 7.18 -13.59
CA ASN A 245 -1.22 6.90 -14.29
C ASN A 245 -0.01 7.54 -13.60
N ALA A 246 -0.19 8.38 -12.59
CA ALA A 246 0.90 9.12 -11.97
C ALA A 246 1.63 8.32 -10.88
N SER A 247 0.90 7.58 -10.03
CA SER A 247 1.51 6.91 -8.87
C SER A 247 2.60 5.89 -9.24
N LEU A 248 2.31 4.96 -10.16
CA LEU A 248 3.28 3.93 -10.55
C LEU A 248 4.49 4.55 -11.26
N GLN A 249 4.27 5.54 -12.13
CA GLN A 249 5.35 6.26 -12.80
C GLN A 249 6.27 6.96 -11.78
N ALA A 250 5.71 7.59 -10.75
CA ALA A 250 6.48 8.28 -9.72
C ALA A 250 7.37 7.31 -8.93
N GLU A 251 6.84 6.14 -8.57
CA GLU A 251 7.62 5.09 -7.88
C GLU A 251 8.70 4.49 -8.79
N LEU A 252 8.44 4.33 -10.08
CA LEU A 252 9.46 3.89 -11.06
C LEU A 252 10.58 4.91 -11.20
N ILE A 253 10.27 6.20 -11.31
CA ILE A 253 11.28 7.27 -11.37
C ILE A 253 12.10 7.30 -10.08
N SER A 254 11.44 7.32 -8.92
CA SER A 254 12.12 7.33 -7.61
C SER A 254 13.03 6.09 -7.44
N THR A 255 12.60 4.95 -7.99
CA THR A 255 13.42 3.74 -8.03
C THR A 255 14.67 3.90 -8.88
N LEU A 256 14.52 4.49 -10.06
CA LEU A 256 15.62 4.70 -11.00
C LEU A 256 16.64 5.71 -10.48
N GLU A 257 16.19 6.72 -9.72
CA GLU A 257 17.09 7.68 -9.03
C GLU A 257 18.02 7.00 -8.02
N GLN A 258 17.57 5.89 -7.42
CA GLN A 258 18.35 5.11 -6.44
C GLN A 258 19.00 3.86 -7.07
N TRP A 259 19.00 3.75 -8.40
CA TRP A 259 19.36 2.51 -9.11
C TRP A 259 20.79 2.03 -8.83
N GLU A 260 21.75 2.96 -8.74
CA GLU A 260 23.16 2.62 -8.45
C GLU A 260 23.31 1.92 -7.09
N GLU A 261 22.51 2.28 -6.08
CA GLU A 261 22.52 1.60 -4.78
C GLU A 261 21.79 0.26 -4.84
N LEU A 262 20.72 0.16 -5.63
CA LEU A 262 19.88 -1.03 -5.74
C LEU A 262 20.57 -2.17 -6.50
N ALA A 263 21.13 -1.83 -7.66
CA ALA A 263 21.69 -2.78 -8.61
C ALA A 263 22.96 -2.20 -9.27
N PRO A 264 24.06 -2.00 -8.52
CA PRO A 264 25.27 -1.33 -8.99
C PRO A 264 25.95 -1.99 -10.20
N GLU A 265 25.73 -3.29 -10.39
CA GLU A 265 26.31 -4.08 -11.49
C GLU A 265 25.39 -4.20 -12.71
N VAL A 266 24.20 -3.59 -12.68
CA VAL A 266 23.18 -3.71 -13.72
C VAL A 266 22.88 -2.32 -14.27
N VAL A 267 22.97 -2.15 -15.58
CA VAL A 267 22.52 -0.91 -16.24
C VAL A 267 21.00 -0.81 -16.09
N ALA A 268 20.50 0.38 -15.73
CA ALA A 268 19.07 0.60 -15.55
C ALA A 268 18.31 0.21 -16.84
N PRO A 269 17.32 -0.70 -16.76
CA PRO A 269 16.67 -1.26 -17.94
C PRO A 269 15.65 -0.31 -18.59
N VAL A 270 15.33 0.80 -17.92
CA VAL A 270 14.38 1.83 -18.33
C VAL A 270 15.00 3.20 -18.03
N GLN A 271 14.68 4.19 -18.86
CA GLN A 271 15.07 5.57 -18.66
C GLN A 271 13.89 6.48 -18.97
N TYR A 272 13.63 7.45 -18.11
CA TYR A 272 12.68 8.53 -18.36
C TYR A 272 13.45 9.80 -18.75
N SER A 273 12.91 10.52 -19.72
CA SER A 273 13.40 11.85 -20.08
C SER A 273 13.18 12.85 -18.95
N MET A 274 13.95 13.95 -18.95
CA MET A 274 13.77 15.02 -17.97
C MET A 274 12.35 15.61 -18.00
N GLU A 275 11.73 15.64 -19.19
CA GLU A 275 10.37 16.14 -19.36
C GLU A 275 9.34 15.20 -18.74
N GLU A 276 9.45 13.89 -18.99
CA GLU A 276 8.59 12.87 -18.37
C GLU A 276 8.70 12.91 -16.85
N THR A 277 9.93 12.98 -16.32
CA THR A 277 10.17 13.09 -14.88
C THR A 277 9.52 14.33 -14.29
N LYS A 278 9.73 15.50 -14.92
CA LYS A 278 9.14 16.77 -14.45
C LYS A 278 7.61 16.72 -14.47
N ASN A 279 7.01 16.20 -15.54
CA ASN A 279 5.55 16.11 -15.69
C ASN A 279 4.94 15.09 -14.71
N CYS A 280 5.64 13.99 -14.42
CA CYS A 280 5.25 13.03 -13.41
C CYS A 280 5.27 13.66 -12.00
N LEU A 281 6.40 14.26 -11.61
CA LEU A 281 6.55 14.87 -10.29
C LEU A 281 5.56 16.02 -10.05
N ALA A 282 5.26 16.82 -11.07
CA ALA A 282 4.23 17.87 -10.97
C ALA A 282 2.84 17.31 -10.72
N ARG A 283 2.43 16.24 -11.44
CA ARG A 283 1.13 15.57 -11.21
C ARG A 283 1.09 14.90 -9.83
N HIS A 284 2.15 14.20 -9.45
CA HIS A 284 2.24 13.53 -8.16
C HIS A 284 2.21 14.51 -6.97
N ALA A 285 2.81 15.70 -7.11
CA ALA A 285 2.73 16.75 -6.10
C ALA A 285 1.29 17.28 -5.95
N LYS A 286 0.56 17.48 -7.05
CA LYS A 286 -0.86 17.86 -7.00
C LYS A 286 -1.73 16.79 -6.34
N GLN A 287 -1.47 15.51 -6.61
CA GLN A 287 -2.16 14.40 -5.95
C GLN A 287 -1.97 14.42 -4.43
N LYS A 288 -0.73 14.59 -3.95
CA LYS A 288 -0.45 14.69 -2.51
C LYS A 288 -1.21 15.82 -1.82
N GLU A 289 -1.29 16.98 -2.48
CA GLU A 289 -2.05 18.11 -1.96
C GLU A 289 -3.56 17.81 -1.90
N ALA A 290 -4.13 17.25 -2.97
CA ALA A 290 -5.53 16.86 -2.99
C ALA A 290 -5.86 15.74 -1.98
N ASP A 291 -4.96 14.78 -1.78
CA ASP A 291 -5.10 13.73 -0.76
C ASP A 291 -5.17 14.34 0.65
N LEU A 292 -4.28 15.29 0.96
CA LEU A 292 -4.27 15.99 2.25
C LEU A 292 -5.57 16.78 2.48
N GLN A 293 -6.03 17.51 1.46
CA GLN A 293 -7.30 18.24 1.52
C GLN A 293 -8.48 17.29 1.73
N MET A 294 -8.51 16.16 1.01
CA MET A 294 -9.55 15.16 1.15
C MET A 294 -9.53 14.49 2.54
N GLU A 295 -8.36 14.24 3.10
CA GLU A 295 -8.22 13.71 4.46
C GLU A 295 -8.82 14.68 5.50
N GLN A 296 -8.58 15.98 5.36
CA GLN A 296 -9.17 17.01 6.23
C GLN A 296 -10.70 17.04 6.11
N ILE A 297 -11.23 16.97 4.89
CA ILE A 297 -12.67 16.94 4.65
C ILE A 297 -13.29 15.68 5.26
N ARG A 298 -12.69 14.51 5.04
CA ARG A 298 -13.15 13.23 5.62
C ARG A 298 -13.13 13.26 7.14
N ALA A 299 -12.07 13.81 7.74
CA ALA A 299 -11.95 13.96 9.19
C ALA A 299 -13.04 14.88 9.78
N PHE A 300 -13.35 15.99 9.11
CA PHE A 300 -14.45 16.86 9.52
C PHE A 300 -15.80 16.15 9.45
N ILE A 301 -16.09 15.47 8.34
CA ILE A 301 -17.34 14.75 8.10
C ILE A 301 -17.48 13.57 9.08
N GLY A 302 -16.38 12.92 9.45
CA GLY A 302 -16.35 11.72 10.27
C GLY A 302 -16.54 10.43 9.46
N VAL A 303 -16.07 10.42 8.20
CA VAL A 303 -16.11 9.27 7.29
C VAL A 303 -14.72 8.68 7.10
N ASN A 304 -14.64 7.38 6.85
CA ASN A 304 -13.38 6.75 6.42
C ASN A 304 -13.17 6.91 4.89
N ILE A 305 -12.07 6.35 4.38
CA ILE A 305 -11.74 6.42 2.94
C ILE A 305 -12.78 5.76 2.02
N GLU A 306 -13.52 4.80 2.55
CA GLU A 306 -14.60 4.07 1.88
C GLU A 306 -15.98 4.72 2.11
N GLY A 307 -16.05 5.85 2.82
CA GLY A 307 -17.32 6.53 3.11
C GLY A 307 -18.12 5.95 4.29
N TRP A 308 -17.59 4.95 5.01
CA TRP A 308 -18.27 4.40 6.18
C TRP A 308 -18.26 5.36 7.36
N VAL A 309 -19.35 5.29 8.13
CA VAL A 309 -19.58 6.03 9.37
C VAL A 309 -19.97 5.07 10.49
N PRO A 310 -19.67 5.40 11.77
CA PRO A 310 -20.22 4.68 12.90
C PRO A 310 -21.76 4.64 12.91
N ASN A 311 -22.32 3.58 13.50
CA ASN A 311 -23.77 3.47 13.68
C ASN A 311 -24.30 4.66 14.49
N GLY A 312 -25.31 5.36 13.95
CA GLY A 312 -25.97 6.49 14.59
C GLY A 312 -25.39 7.87 14.23
N THR A 313 -24.26 7.95 13.51
CA THR A 313 -23.67 9.23 13.09
C THR A 313 -23.91 9.55 11.62
N PHE A 314 -24.67 8.72 10.90
CA PHE A 314 -24.94 8.89 9.46
C PHE A 314 -25.60 10.22 9.13
N GLU A 315 -26.67 10.60 9.86
CA GLU A 315 -27.37 11.86 9.60
C GLU A 315 -26.48 13.09 9.88
N GLU A 316 -25.61 13.01 10.90
CA GLU A 316 -24.65 14.06 11.21
C GLU A 316 -23.58 14.19 10.10
N ALA A 317 -23.01 13.07 9.65
CA ALA A 317 -22.04 13.04 8.57
C ALA A 317 -22.65 13.58 7.27
N LYS A 318 -23.89 13.19 6.95
CA LYS A 318 -24.61 13.70 5.78
C LYS A 318 -24.82 15.21 5.87
N ALA A 319 -25.26 15.73 7.01
CA ALA A 319 -25.43 17.17 7.22
C ALA A 319 -24.10 17.93 7.10
N LYS A 320 -22.99 17.38 7.61
CA LYS A 320 -21.64 17.95 7.48
C LYS A 320 -21.14 17.94 6.02
N ALA A 321 -21.42 16.88 5.27
CA ALA A 321 -21.08 16.79 3.86
C ALA A 321 -21.86 17.83 3.02
N GLU A 322 -23.16 17.99 3.29
CA GLU A 322 -24.00 19.03 2.67
C GLU A 322 -23.53 20.44 3.05
N TYR A 323 -23.15 20.65 4.32
CA TYR A 323 -22.61 21.93 4.80
C TYR A 323 -21.36 22.34 4.03
N ILE A 324 -20.32 21.49 3.97
CA ILE A 324 -19.08 21.81 3.23
C ILE A 324 -19.38 22.05 1.76
N LYS A 325 -20.24 21.23 1.14
CA LYS A 325 -20.63 21.42 -0.27
C LYS A 325 -21.20 22.82 -0.50
N ASN A 326 -22.09 23.28 0.37
CA ASN A 326 -22.71 24.60 0.26
C ASN A 326 -21.72 25.73 0.51
N GLU A 327 -20.82 25.59 1.49
CA GLU A 327 -19.76 26.58 1.74
C GLU A 327 -18.85 26.73 0.52
N MET A 328 -18.38 25.62 -0.06
CA MET A 328 -17.57 25.66 -1.28
C MET A 328 -18.35 26.28 -2.46
N LEU A 329 -19.64 26.01 -2.60
CA LEU A 329 -20.50 26.61 -3.64
C LEU A 329 -20.74 28.12 -3.46
N ASN A 330 -20.55 28.65 -2.24
CA ASN A 330 -20.66 30.07 -1.93
C ASN A 330 -19.36 30.83 -2.21
N GLU A 331 -18.22 30.14 -2.14
CA GLU A 331 -16.89 30.72 -2.43
C GLU A 331 -16.56 30.75 -3.93
N VAL A 332 -17.25 29.93 -4.73
CA VAL A 332 -17.07 29.90 -6.18
C VAL A 332 -17.53 31.20 -6.84
N GLU A 333 -16.67 31.79 -7.68
CA GLU A 333 -16.92 33.07 -8.35
C GLU A 333 -17.58 32.92 -9.72
N THR A 334 -17.39 31.78 -10.40
CA THR A 334 -17.85 31.58 -11.78
C THR A 334 -18.90 30.47 -11.94
N GLU A 335 -19.78 30.62 -12.92
CA GLU A 335 -20.77 29.58 -13.28
C GLU A 335 -20.11 28.32 -13.86
N TYR A 336 -18.87 28.42 -14.33
CA TYR A 336 -18.10 27.28 -14.78
C TYR A 336 -17.65 26.42 -13.58
N GLU A 337 -16.94 27.03 -12.62
CA GLU A 337 -16.51 26.37 -11.38
C GLU A 337 -17.68 25.81 -10.59
N ARG A 338 -18.83 26.50 -10.59
CA ARG A 338 -20.04 26.05 -9.88
C ARG A 338 -20.55 24.74 -10.47
N ARG A 339 -20.55 24.61 -11.80
CA ARG A 339 -20.94 23.37 -12.48
C ARG A 339 -19.92 22.27 -12.23
N GLU A 340 -18.62 22.56 -12.32
CA GLU A 340 -17.58 21.57 -12.04
C GLU A 340 -17.67 21.01 -10.62
N LEU A 341 -17.83 21.87 -9.60
CA LEU A 341 -17.97 21.44 -8.21
C LEU A 341 -19.22 20.57 -8.00
N LEU A 342 -20.33 20.87 -8.68
CA LEU A 342 -21.54 20.06 -8.61
C LEU A 342 -21.39 18.71 -9.30
N GLU A 343 -20.74 18.67 -10.46
CA GLU A 343 -20.54 17.45 -11.26
C GLU A 343 -19.44 16.54 -10.68
N HIS A 344 -18.49 17.09 -9.91
CA HIS A 344 -17.34 16.37 -9.40
C HIS A 344 -17.27 16.36 -7.86
N TRP A 345 -18.40 16.59 -7.20
CA TRP A 345 -18.48 16.51 -5.75
C TRP A 345 -18.09 15.09 -5.26
N PRO A 346 -17.08 14.94 -4.39
CA PRO A 346 -16.53 13.63 -4.03
C PRO A 346 -17.47 12.74 -3.21
N PHE A 347 -18.48 13.32 -2.53
CA PHE A 347 -19.47 12.58 -1.73
C PHE A 347 -20.84 12.56 -2.40
N GLN A 348 -20.88 12.50 -3.74
CA GLN A 348 -22.13 12.34 -4.48
C GLN A 348 -22.37 10.88 -4.85
N ASP A 349 -23.64 10.51 -4.93
CA ASP A 349 -24.05 9.22 -5.47
C ASP A 349 -23.57 9.10 -6.92
N HIS A 350 -22.93 7.98 -7.23
CA HIS A 350 -22.54 7.62 -8.59
C HIS A 350 -22.84 6.13 -8.79
N GLU A 351 -23.03 5.72 -10.04
CA GLU A 351 -23.07 4.29 -10.34
C GLU A 351 -21.73 3.68 -9.93
N GLU A 352 -21.76 2.67 -9.05
CA GLU A 352 -20.63 1.78 -8.80
C GLU A 352 -20.39 0.98 -10.08
N ILE A 353 -19.58 1.51 -10.99
CA ILE A 353 -19.10 0.78 -12.15
C ILE A 353 -17.91 -0.06 -11.66
N ASP A 354 -18.24 -1.21 -11.08
CA ASP A 354 -17.29 -2.27 -10.72
C ASP A 354 -16.60 -2.88 -11.96
#